data_AF-A0AAD9DJ36-F1
#
_entry.id   AF-A0AAD9DJ36-F1
#
_cell.length_a   1.000
_cell.length_b   1.000
_cell.length_c   1.000
_cell.angle_alpha   90.00
_cell.angle_beta   90.00
_cell.angle_gamma   90.00
#
_symmetry.space_group_name_H-M   'P 1'
#
loop_
_entity.id
_entity.type
_entity.pdbx_description
1 polymer ?
#
loop_
_entity_poly.entity_id
_entity_poly.type
_entity_poly.pdbx_seq_one_letter_code
_entity_poly.pdbx_strand_id
1 'polypeptide(L)'
;MALRMVTDKVMGFAAKQYQNVLGRARGQEALALADSDVLIGRTRRLKRAIDLNYKRKSLQDYAPNMELELFKKEIYPDIEKIRARDQEYAQLNAHNKQ
;
A
#
# COMPACT_ATOMS: atom_id res chain seq x y z
N MET A 1 13.55 23.04 -12.25
CA MET A 1 14.22 21.75 -12.48
C MET A 1 14.62 21.06 -11.18
N ALA A 2 15.44 21.66 -10.32
CA ALA A 2 15.87 21.05 -9.05
C ALA A 2 14.72 20.71 -8.07
N LEU A 3 13.70 21.57 -7.96
CA LEU A 3 12.55 21.34 -7.08
C LEU A 3 11.76 20.08 -7.45
N ARG A 4 11.58 19.82 -8.76
CA ARG A 4 10.89 18.64 -9.31
C ARG A 4 11.67 17.35 -9.00
N MET A 5 13.00 17.41 -9.12
CA MET A 5 13.89 16.29 -8.79
C MET A 5 13.81 15.89 -7.31
N VAL A 6 13.72 16.87 -6.41
CA VAL A 6 13.59 16.61 -4.97
C VAL A 6 12.23 16.00 -4.65
N THR A 7 11.14 16.53 -5.23
CA THR A 7 9.80 15.96 -5.03
C THR A 7 9.71 14.52 -5.55
N ASP A 8 10.26 14.25 -6.73
CA ASP A 8 10.23 12.90 -7.33
C ASP A 8 11.02 11.89 -6.47
N LYS A 9 12.14 12.31 -5.89
CA LYS A 9 12.97 11.46 -5.01
C LYS A 9 12.28 11.12 -3.69
N VAL A 10 11.60 12.10 -3.08
CA VAL A 10 10.81 11.90 -1.86
C VAL A 10 9.63 10.97 -2.12
N MET A 11 8.90 11.18 -3.23
CA MET A 11 7.79 10.32 -3.63
C MET A 11 8.25 8.90 -3.97
N GLY A 12 9.40 8.76 -4.63
CA GLY A 12 10.02 7.46 -4.91
C GLY A 12 10.39 6.70 -3.65
N PHE A 13 10.93 7.39 -2.63
CA PHE A 13 11.22 6.77 -1.33
C PHE A 13 9.95 6.31 -0.62
N ALA A 14 8.93 7.16 -0.55
CA ALA A 14 7.64 6.83 0.07
C ALA A 14 6.93 5.66 -0.64
N ALA A 15 6.95 5.64 -1.97
CA ALA A 15 6.43 4.54 -2.78
C ALA A 15 7.13 3.21 -2.48
N LYS A 16 8.46 3.23 -2.36
CA LYS A 16 9.24 2.04 -2.02
C LYS A 16 8.91 1.52 -0.63
N GLN A 17 8.79 2.40 0.36
CA GLN A 17 8.37 2.01 1.72
C GLN A 17 6.97 1.40 1.74
N TYR A 18 6.03 2.02 1.04
CA TYR A 18 4.66 1.52 0.92
C TYR A 18 4.60 0.13 0.26
N GLN A 19 5.31 -0.06 -0.87
CA GLN A 19 5.41 -1.36 -1.53
C GLN A 19 6.07 -2.42 -0.65
N ASN A 20 7.11 -2.08 0.10
CA ASN A 20 7.77 -3.01 1.01
C ASN A 20 6.83 -3.48 2.13
N VAL A 21 5.94 -2.62 2.62
CA VAL A 21 4.93 -3.00 3.62
C VAL A 21 3.89 -3.94 3.00
N LEU A 22 3.42 -3.65 1.79
CA LEU A 22 2.45 -4.48 1.08
C LEU A 22 3.01 -5.83 0.61
N GLY A 23 4.29 -5.90 0.24
CA GLY A 23 4.92 -7.09 -0.32
C GLY A 23 5.33 -8.15 0.70
N ARG A 24 5.27 -7.84 2.00
CA ARG A 24 5.60 -8.78 3.09
C ARG A 24 4.40 -9.68 3.43
N ALA A 25 4.68 -10.81 4.08
CA ALA A 25 3.66 -11.78 4.53
C ALA A 25 2.49 -11.11 5.27
N ARG A 26 2.77 -10.19 6.19
CA ARG A 26 1.75 -9.41 6.93
C ARG A 26 0.86 -8.56 6.03
N GLY A 27 1.41 -7.99 4.96
CA GLY A 27 0.66 -7.20 3.99
C GLY A 27 -0.27 -8.06 3.14
N GLN A 28 0.17 -9.27 2.78
CA GLN A 28 -0.67 -10.24 2.06
C GLN A 28 -1.80 -10.78 2.95
N GLU A 29 -1.50 -11.07 4.21
CA GLU A 29 -2.50 -11.48 5.19
C GLU A 29 -3.52 -10.36 5.45
N ALA A 30 -3.06 -9.12 5.64
CA ALA A 30 -3.96 -7.97 5.78
C ALA A 30 -4.85 -7.78 4.56
N LEU A 31 -4.33 -8.00 3.34
CA LEU A 31 -5.16 -7.96 2.13
C LEU A 31 -6.17 -9.11 2.07
N ALA A 32 -5.84 -10.29 2.57
CA ALA A 32 -6.80 -11.41 2.61
C ALA A 32 -7.94 -11.17 3.61
N LEU A 33 -7.67 -10.43 4.69
CA LEU A 33 -8.65 -10.07 5.72
C LEU A 33 -9.38 -8.75 5.46
N ALA A 34 -8.93 -7.97 4.47
CA ALA A 34 -9.49 -6.67 4.17
C ALA A 34 -10.94 -6.76 3.68
N ASP A 35 -11.72 -5.71 3.96
CA ASP A 35 -13.09 -5.61 3.50
C ASP A 35 -13.18 -5.64 1.96
N SER A 36 -14.29 -6.21 1.47
CA SER A 36 -14.58 -6.40 0.06
C SER A 36 -14.53 -5.08 -0.71
N ASP A 37 -15.02 -3.99 -0.14
CA ASP A 37 -15.00 -2.66 -0.77
C ASP A 37 -13.58 -2.14 -0.97
N VAL A 38 -12.69 -2.35 0.00
CA VAL A 38 -11.27 -1.98 -0.10
C VAL A 38 -10.58 -2.78 -1.21
N LEU A 39 -10.87 -4.08 -1.30
CA LEU A 39 -10.32 -4.96 -2.33
C LEU A 39 -10.82 -4.60 -3.74
N ILE A 40 -12.11 -4.32 -3.89
CA ILE A 40 -12.70 -3.89 -5.15
C ILE A 40 -12.09 -2.54 -5.57
N GLY A 41 -12.01 -1.58 -4.64
CA GLY A 41 -11.40 -0.27 -4.89
C GLY A 41 -9.95 -0.39 -5.35
N ARG A 42 -9.14 -1.20 -4.65
CA ARG A 42 -7.75 -1.49 -5.03
C ARG A 42 -7.66 -2.11 -6.42
N THR A 43 -8.48 -3.12 -6.70
CA THR A 43 -8.48 -3.82 -7.99
C THR A 43 -8.84 -2.89 -9.15
N ARG A 44 -9.84 -2.01 -8.96
CA ARG A 44 -10.21 -0.99 -9.95
C ARG A 44 -9.08 0.02 -10.21
N ARG A 45 -8.39 0.48 -9.16
CA ARG A 45 -7.24 1.39 -9.29
C ARG A 45 -6.08 0.73 -10.03
N LEU A 46 -5.77 -0.54 -9.73
CA LEU A 46 -4.73 -1.30 -10.42
C LEU A 46 -5.06 -1.52 -11.89
N LYS A 47 -6.30 -1.94 -12.21
CA LYS A 47 -6.74 -2.11 -13.60
C LYS A 47 -6.64 -0.82 -14.40
N ARG A 48 -7.00 0.32 -13.78
CA ARG A 48 -6.86 1.64 -14.40
C ARG A 48 -5.40 2.02 -14.65
N ALA A 49 -4.51 1.79 -13.69
CA ALA A 49 -3.09 2.06 -13.86
C ALA A 49 -2.48 1.24 -15.00
N ILE A 50 -2.87 -0.05 -15.12
CA ILE A 50 -2.43 -0.93 -16.22
C ILE A 50 -2.94 -0.41 -17.57
N ASP A 51 -4.22 -0.06 -17.66
CA ASP A 51 -4.84 0.44 -18.89
C ASP A 51 -4.19 1.76 -19.36
N LEU A 52 -3.98 2.70 -18.44
CA LEU A 52 -3.31 3.97 -18.72
C LEU A 52 -1.86 3.77 -19.18
N ASN A 53 -1.14 2.85 -18.54
CA ASN A 53 0.23 2.51 -18.93
C ASN A 53 0.26 1.90 -20.34
N TYR A 54 -0.67 0.99 -20.66
CA TYR A 54 -0.79 0.40 -21.99
C TYR A 54 -1.07 1.48 -23.06
N LYS A 55 -1.99 2.41 -22.77
CA LYS A 55 -2.36 3.52 -23.66
C LYS A 55 -1.33 4.64 -23.73
N ARG A 56 -0.29 4.61 -22.88
CA ARG A 56 0.70 5.69 -22.71
C ARG A 56 0.04 7.05 -22.43
N LYS A 57 -1.02 7.04 -21.62
CA LYS A 57 -1.78 8.24 -21.21
C LYS A 57 -1.67 8.47 -19.71
N SER A 58 -1.77 9.74 -19.31
CA SER A 58 -1.90 10.11 -17.91
C SER A 58 -3.37 10.02 -17.49
N LEU A 59 -3.63 9.79 -16.20
CA LEU A 59 -5.00 9.84 -15.67
C LEU A 59 -5.63 11.23 -15.90
N GLN A 60 -4.80 12.27 -15.80
CA GLN A 60 -5.20 13.67 -15.90
C GLN A 60 -5.62 14.05 -17.33
N ASP A 61 -5.27 13.24 -18.33
CA ASP A 61 -5.75 13.42 -19.71
C ASP A 61 -7.27 13.17 -19.81
N TYR A 62 -7.82 12.33 -18.92
CA TYR A 62 -9.25 11.98 -18.87
C TYR A 62 -9.99 12.65 -17.71
N ALA A 63 -9.29 12.89 -16.59
CA ALA A 63 -9.85 13.52 -15.41
C ALA A 63 -8.90 14.61 -14.88
N PRO A 64 -8.90 15.81 -15.52
CA PRO A 64 -7.92 16.86 -15.25
C PRO A 64 -7.93 17.36 -13.81
N ASN A 65 -9.11 17.45 -13.20
CA ASN A 65 -9.32 17.99 -11.85
C ASN A 65 -9.48 16.90 -10.79
N MET A 66 -9.11 15.66 -11.08
CA MET A 66 -9.22 14.56 -10.11
C MET A 66 -8.09 14.63 -9.09
N GLU A 67 -8.45 14.84 -7.83
CA GLU A 67 -7.53 14.75 -6.70
C GLU A 67 -7.28 13.29 -6.33
N LEU A 68 -6.01 12.92 -6.19
CA LEU A 68 -5.59 11.58 -5.78
C LEU A 68 -5.11 11.62 -4.34
N GLU A 69 -5.80 10.87 -3.47
CA GLU A 69 -5.29 10.56 -2.13
C GLU A 69 -4.17 9.52 -2.22
N LEU A 70 -2.94 10.02 -2.37
CA LEU A 70 -1.75 9.18 -2.36
C LEU A 70 -1.52 8.61 -0.96
N PHE A 71 -1.09 7.34 -0.90
CA PHE A 71 -0.77 6.62 0.35
C PHE A 71 -1.91 6.49 1.35
N LYS A 72 -3.16 6.44 0.88
CA LYS A 72 -4.32 6.17 1.73
C LYS A 72 -4.12 4.87 2.51
N LYS A 73 -4.14 4.98 3.84
CA LYS A 73 -3.79 3.92 4.79
C LYS A 73 -4.94 2.94 5.04
N GLU A 74 -5.56 2.42 3.98
CA GLU A 74 -6.80 1.61 4.09
C GLU A 74 -6.60 0.29 4.85
N ILE A 75 -5.44 -0.35 4.73
CA ILE A 75 -5.15 -1.66 5.36
C ILE A 75 -4.12 -1.59 6.50
N TYR A 76 -3.61 -0.40 6.80
CA TYR A 76 -2.61 -0.21 7.86
C TYR A 76 -3.09 -0.66 9.25
N PRO A 77 -4.35 -0.38 9.66
CA PRO A 77 -4.84 -0.83 10.95
C PRO A 77 -4.76 -2.35 11.10
N ASP A 78 -5.05 -3.11 10.04
CA ASP A 78 -5.01 -4.57 10.09
C ASP A 78 -3.58 -5.10 10.10
N ILE A 79 -2.66 -4.43 9.41
CA ILE A 79 -1.22 -4.73 9.50
C ILE A 79 -0.70 -4.53 10.93
N GLU A 80 -1.17 -3.50 11.64
CA GLU A 80 -0.79 -3.24 13.04
C GLU A 80 -1.35 -4.31 13.98
N LYS A 81 -2.60 -4.73 13.80
CA LYS A 81 -3.19 -5.85 14.56
C LYS A 81 -2.41 -7.15 14.36
N ILE A 82 -2.09 -7.49 13.11
CA ILE A 82 -1.29 -8.68 12.78
C ILE A 82 0.10 -8.59 13.42
N ARG A 83 0.73 -7.41 13.40
CA ARG A 83 2.03 -7.19 14.05
C ARG A 83 1.95 -7.42 15.56
N ALA A 84 0.92 -6.89 16.23
CA ALA A 84 0.73 -7.06 17.67
C ALA A 84 0.54 -8.54 18.03
N ARG A 85 -0.32 -9.24 17.27
CA ARG A 85 -0.53 -10.69 17.42
C ARG A 85 0.77 -11.48 17.26
N ASP A 86 1.57 -11.20 16.24
CA ASP A 86 2.85 -11.89 16.03
C ASP A 86 3.83 -11.64 17.19
N GLN A 87 3.82 -10.43 17.78
CA GLN A 87 4.66 -10.09 18.93
C GLN A 87 4.21 -10.86 20.18
N GLU A 88 2.91 -10.96 20.42
CA GLU A 88 2.35 -11.74 21.52
C GLU A 88 2.75 -13.22 21.40
N TYR A 89 2.57 -13.84 20.23
CA TYR A 89 3.02 -15.22 20.00
C TYR A 89 4.52 -15.40 20.21
N ALA A 90 5.34 -14.42 19.81
CA ALA A 90 6.78 -14.48 20.03
C ALA A 90 7.13 -14.44 21.53
N GLN A 91 6.44 -13.62 22.33
CA GLN A 91 6.64 -13.52 23.78
C GLN A 91 6.21 -14.80 24.51
N LEU A 92 5.05 -15.35 24.16
CA LEU A 92 4.56 -16.61 24.74
C LEU A 92 5.51 -17.78 24.44
N ASN A 93 6.02 -17.87 23.21
CA ASN A 93 6.97 -18.90 22.82
C ASN A 93 8.35 -18.72 23.47
N ALA A 94 8.75 -17.49 23.78
CA ALA A 94 9.99 -17.22 24.51
C ALA A 94 9.89 -17.69 25.97
N HIS A 95 8.74 -17.50 26.62
CA HIS A 95 8.47 -18.00 27.95
C HIS A 95 8.51 -19.54 28.01
N ASN A 96 7.98 -20.23 27.00
CA ASN A 96 7.99 -21.70 26.92
C ASN A 96 9.36 -22.34 26.61
N LYS A 97 10.38 -21.53 26.31
CA LYS A 97 11.75 -21.99 26.00
C LYS A 97 12.73 -21.82 27.17
N GLN A 98 12.29 -21.21 28.27
CA GLN A 98 13.02 -21.21 29.55
C GLN A 98 12.68 -22.47 30.34
#